data_AF-A0A7R9DP49-F1
#
_entry.id   AF-A0A7R9DP49-F1
#
_cell.length_a   1.000
_cell.length_b   1.000
_cell.length_c   1.000
_cell.angle_alpha   90.00
_cell.angle_beta   90.00
_cell.angle_gamma   90.00
#
_symmetry.space_group_name_H-M   'P 1'
#
loop_
_entity.id
_entity.type
_entity.pdbx_description
1 polymer ?
#
loop_
_entity_poly.entity_id
_entity_poly.type
_entity_poly.pdbx_seq_one_letter_code
_entity_poly.pdbx_strand_id
1 'polypeptide(L)'
;AWPPDALLAVSTRFLSEITLTEFEREVCIEMCQTFHTSTQDLSDEFFVRLGRHNYVTPTSYLELINTFKELLSKKRNEVLMGKARYETGIEKLDYAAKSVGVMQENLIALQPKLVVAAGQVQEMMAKVEKESADVAKVETVVKADEAVANEQAAAAQVIKDECDARLAEAMPILNAALAALNTLTGQDIAIVRTLKSPPKGIKLVMEAVCILKASH
;
A
#
# COMPACT_ATOMS: atom_id res chain seq x y z
N ALA A 1 42.59 -20.79 70.52
CA ALA A 1 42.04 -19.77 69.61
C ALA A 1 43.15 -19.29 68.67
N TRP A 2 42.81 -18.79 67.47
CA TRP A 2 43.79 -18.10 66.62
C TRP A 2 44.14 -16.73 67.22
N PRO A 3 45.41 -16.29 67.18
CA PRO A 3 45.80 -14.97 67.65
C PRO A 3 45.26 -13.86 66.73
N PRO A 4 45.15 -12.61 67.22
CA PRO A 4 44.68 -11.47 66.43
C PRO A 4 45.42 -11.31 65.09
N ASP A 5 46.75 -11.46 65.09
CA ASP A 5 47.57 -11.36 63.88
C ASP A 5 47.20 -12.40 62.81
N ALA A 6 46.78 -13.60 63.23
CA ALA A 6 46.32 -14.64 62.31
C ALA A 6 44.92 -14.29 61.74
N LEU A 7 44.02 -13.75 62.55
CA LEU A 7 42.70 -13.29 62.10
C LEU A 7 42.83 -12.15 61.10
N LEU A 8 43.78 -11.23 61.32
CA LEU A 8 44.12 -10.15 60.40
C LEU A 8 44.68 -10.70 59.09
N ALA A 9 45.71 -11.54 59.13
CA ALA A 9 46.33 -12.09 57.92
C ALA A 9 45.31 -12.85 57.04
N VAL A 10 44.44 -13.65 57.67
CA VAL A 10 43.42 -14.44 56.97
C VAL A 10 42.33 -13.55 56.37
N SER A 11 41.77 -12.61 57.13
CA SER A 11 40.74 -11.69 56.61
C SER A 11 41.28 -10.81 55.49
N THR A 12 42.49 -10.26 55.62
CA THR A 12 43.15 -9.49 54.57
C THR A 12 43.29 -10.30 53.28
N ARG A 13 43.76 -11.55 53.37
CA ARG A 13 43.90 -12.43 52.19
C ARG A 13 42.54 -12.73 51.57
N PHE A 14 41.57 -13.20 52.35
CA PHE A 14 40.29 -13.65 51.79
C PHE A 14 39.43 -12.52 51.23
N LEU A 15 39.51 -11.32 51.83
CA LEU A 15 38.80 -10.13 51.36
C LEU A 15 39.49 -9.49 50.15
N SER A 16 40.79 -9.75 49.91
CA SER A 16 41.51 -9.25 48.72
C SER A 16 40.90 -9.71 47.39
N GLU A 17 40.22 -10.85 47.40
CA GLU A 17 39.50 -11.39 46.24
C GLU A 17 38.26 -10.58 45.84
N ILE A 18 37.79 -9.67 46.72
CA ILE A 18 36.64 -8.81 46.45
C ILE A 18 37.11 -7.38 46.14
N THR A 19 36.47 -6.79 45.13
CA THR A 19 36.56 -5.36 44.85
C THR A 19 35.89 -4.55 45.98
N LEU A 20 36.73 -3.95 46.81
CA LEU A 20 36.39 -3.02 47.89
C LEU A 20 37.35 -1.85 47.79
N THR A 21 36.88 -0.66 48.16
CA THR A 21 37.76 0.49 48.42
C THR A 21 38.70 0.17 49.59
N GLU A 22 39.78 0.92 49.72
CA GLU A 22 40.75 0.76 50.81
C GLU A 22 40.07 0.89 52.18
N PHE A 23 39.26 1.93 52.36
CA PHE A 23 38.48 2.16 53.58
C PHE A 23 37.48 1.03 53.87
N GLU A 24 36.67 0.61 52.89
CA GLU A 24 35.71 -0.50 53.09
C GLU A 24 36.42 -1.79 53.48
N ARG A 25 37.60 -2.04 52.90
CA ARG A 25 38.40 -3.23 53.17
C ARG A 25 38.90 -3.25 54.61
N GLU A 26 39.48 -2.14 55.08
CA GLU A 26 39.95 -2.01 56.46
C GLU A 26 38.81 -2.24 57.46
N VAL A 27 37.66 -1.58 57.25
CA VAL A 27 36.48 -1.73 58.11
C VAL A 27 35.96 -3.17 58.08
N CYS A 28 35.90 -3.83 56.92
CA CYS A 28 35.45 -5.23 56.83
C CYS A 28 36.38 -6.19 57.57
N ILE A 29 37.70 -5.97 57.48
CA ILE A 29 38.72 -6.74 58.20
C ILE A 29 38.51 -6.59 59.72
N GLU A 30 38.38 -5.37 60.21
CA GLU A 30 38.14 -5.07 61.62
C GLU A 30 36.83 -5.68 62.12
N MET A 31 35.75 -5.57 61.34
CA MET A 31 34.45 -6.16 61.67
C MET A 31 34.51 -7.68 61.77
N CYS A 32 35.18 -8.36 60.83
CA CYS A 32 35.32 -9.83 60.88
C CYS A 32 36.04 -10.26 62.16
N GLN A 33 37.15 -9.60 62.50
CA GLN A 33 37.89 -9.88 63.73
C GLN A 33 37.03 -9.66 64.96
N THR A 34 36.36 -8.51 65.04
CA THR A 34 35.50 -8.14 66.17
C THR A 34 34.34 -9.12 66.36
N PHE A 35 33.69 -9.55 65.28
CA PHE A 35 32.61 -10.53 65.36
C PHE A 35 33.10 -11.90 65.81
N HIS A 36 34.29 -12.33 65.39
CA HIS A 36 34.84 -13.60 65.83
C HIS A 36 35.22 -13.58 67.31
N THR A 37 35.93 -12.55 67.77
CA THR A 37 36.36 -12.43 69.17
C THR A 37 35.18 -12.22 70.10
N SER A 38 34.24 -11.33 69.78
CA SER A 38 33.02 -11.15 70.59
C SER A 38 32.17 -12.42 70.67
N THR A 39 32.13 -13.24 69.62
CA THR A 39 31.44 -14.54 69.68
C THR A 39 32.16 -15.53 70.60
N GLN A 40 33.49 -15.46 70.71
CA GLN A 40 34.25 -16.25 71.70
C GLN A 40 33.86 -15.82 73.13
N ASP A 41 33.84 -14.52 73.40
CA ASP A 41 33.46 -14.00 74.73
C ASP A 41 32.02 -14.40 75.10
N LEU A 42 31.08 -14.32 74.14
CA LEU A 42 29.70 -14.76 74.32
C LEU A 42 29.57 -16.27 74.52
N SER A 43 30.47 -17.06 73.92
CA SER A 43 30.52 -18.52 74.10
C SER A 43 30.91 -18.88 75.54
N ASP A 44 31.86 -18.16 76.12
CA ASP A 44 32.26 -18.31 77.52
C ASP A 44 31.14 -17.88 78.47
N GLU A 45 30.48 -16.74 78.20
CA GLU A 45 29.32 -16.30 78.97
C GLU A 45 28.17 -17.32 78.92
N PHE A 46 27.90 -17.88 77.74
CA PHE A 46 26.87 -18.90 77.53
C PHE A 46 27.14 -20.15 78.37
N PHE A 47 28.40 -20.58 78.47
CA PHE A 47 28.78 -21.69 79.33
C PHE A 47 28.56 -21.37 80.81
N VAL A 48 29.01 -20.19 81.28
CA VAL A 48 28.84 -19.78 82.68
C VAL A 48 27.36 -19.73 83.09
N ARG A 49 26.48 -19.26 82.20
CA ARG A 49 25.07 -19.05 82.51
C ARG A 49 24.21 -20.29 82.39
N LEU A 50 24.49 -21.16 81.42
CA LEU A 50 23.61 -22.28 81.06
C LEU A 50 24.26 -23.66 81.18
N GLY A 51 25.57 -23.72 81.50
CA GLY A 51 26.32 -24.96 81.63
C GLY A 51 26.47 -25.75 80.32
N ARG A 52 26.25 -25.11 79.17
CA ARG A 52 26.30 -25.72 77.83
C ARG A 52 27.49 -25.19 77.05
N HIS A 53 28.25 -26.10 76.43
CA HIS A 53 29.34 -25.72 75.54
C HIS A 53 28.85 -25.47 74.12
N ASN A 54 29.33 -24.37 73.54
CA ASN A 54 29.46 -24.15 72.11
C ASN A 54 30.93 -23.83 71.83
N TYR A 55 31.41 -24.09 70.61
CA TYR A 55 32.82 -23.92 70.27
C TYR A 55 32.96 -22.98 69.08
N VAL A 56 33.75 -21.93 69.26
CA VAL A 56 34.10 -20.99 68.19
C VAL A 56 35.44 -21.41 67.61
N THR A 57 35.44 -21.88 66.36
CA THR A 57 36.61 -22.48 65.71
C THR A 57 37.13 -21.60 64.57
N PRO A 58 38.40 -21.75 64.14
CA PRO A 58 38.89 -21.10 62.93
C PRO A 58 38.04 -21.38 61.68
N THR A 59 37.44 -22.56 61.58
CA THR A 59 36.50 -22.90 60.49
C THR A 59 35.31 -21.96 60.48
N SER A 60 34.73 -21.66 61.65
CA SER A 60 33.62 -20.71 61.79
C SER A 60 34.02 -19.28 61.37
N TYR A 61 35.30 -18.91 61.51
CA TYR A 61 35.82 -17.63 61.02
C TYR A 61 35.89 -17.58 59.48
N LEU A 62 36.37 -18.65 58.86
CA LEU A 62 36.40 -18.77 57.40
C LEU A 62 34.98 -18.78 56.81
N GLU A 63 34.04 -19.47 57.47
CA GLU A 63 32.62 -19.49 57.09
C GLU A 63 31.97 -18.10 57.22
N LEU A 64 32.26 -17.34 58.27
CA LEU A 64 31.82 -15.96 58.43
C LEU A 64 32.26 -15.10 57.23
N ILE A 65 33.55 -15.15 56.90
CA ILE A 65 34.10 -14.38 55.78
C ILE A 65 33.43 -14.83 54.47
N ASN A 66 33.39 -16.13 54.18
CA ASN A 66 32.77 -16.62 52.94
C ASN A 66 31.30 -16.23 52.81
N THR A 67 30.53 -16.34 53.89
CA THR A 67 29.12 -15.93 53.92
C THR A 67 28.98 -14.43 53.64
N PHE A 68 29.87 -13.59 54.19
CA PHE A 68 29.91 -12.17 53.87
C PHE A 68 30.19 -11.93 52.37
N LYS A 69 31.16 -12.64 51.78
CA LYS A 69 31.49 -12.52 50.34
C LYS A 69 30.28 -12.87 49.46
N GLU A 70 29.61 -13.98 49.76
CA GLU A 70 28.44 -14.45 49.01
C GLU A 70 27.28 -13.47 49.12
N LEU A 71 26.97 -13.02 50.34
CA LEU A 71 25.87 -12.08 50.58
C LEU A 71 26.12 -10.74 49.91
N LEU A 72 27.36 -10.22 49.98
CA LEU A 72 27.75 -8.98 49.31
C LEU A 72 27.61 -9.10 47.80
N SER A 73 28.07 -10.19 47.20
CA SER A 73 27.91 -10.46 45.76
C SER A 73 26.44 -10.49 45.36
N LYS A 74 25.60 -11.22 46.11
CA LYS A 74 24.16 -11.29 45.88
C LYS A 74 23.51 -9.91 45.93
N LYS A 75 23.81 -9.12 46.97
CA LYS A 75 23.23 -7.78 47.15
C LYS A 75 23.69 -6.79 46.08
N ARG A 76 24.96 -6.84 45.68
CA ARG A 76 25.47 -6.05 44.55
C ARG A 76 24.74 -6.40 43.25
N ASN A 77 24.56 -7.68 42.96
CA ASN A 77 23.84 -8.11 41.77
C ASN A 77 22.37 -7.65 41.78
N GLU A 78 21.66 -7.79 42.91
CA GLU A 78 20.29 -7.29 43.07
C GLU A 78 20.19 -5.79 42.76
N VAL A 79 21.10 -4.98 43.32
CA VAL A 79 21.12 -3.53 43.10
C VAL A 79 21.49 -3.17 41.66
N LEU A 80 22.50 -3.82 41.07
CA LEU A 80 22.93 -3.56 39.70
C LEU A 80 21.86 -3.95 38.67
N MET A 81 21.17 -5.07 38.88
CA MET A 81 20.03 -5.45 38.04
C MET A 81 18.88 -4.45 38.16
N GLY A 82 18.59 -3.99 39.39
CA GLY A 82 17.59 -2.95 39.61
C GLY A 82 17.95 -1.65 38.88
N LYS A 83 19.19 -1.21 38.99
CA LYS A 83 19.73 -0.03 38.28
C LYS A 83 19.59 -0.18 36.77
N ALA A 84 20.06 -1.29 36.19
CA ALA A 84 19.98 -1.53 34.75
C ALA A 84 18.53 -1.49 34.25
N ARG A 85 17.59 -2.07 35.00
CA ARG A 85 16.15 -2.00 34.68
C ARG A 85 15.64 -0.56 34.64
N TYR A 86 16.03 0.28 35.60
CA TYR A 86 15.62 1.68 35.62
C TYR A 86 16.25 2.48 34.48
N GLU A 87 17.53 2.27 34.19
CA GLU A 87 18.22 2.91 33.07
C GLU A 87 17.54 2.59 31.74
N THR A 88 17.27 1.31 31.47
CA THR A 88 16.50 0.90 30.28
C THR A 88 15.09 1.49 30.28
N GLY A 89 14.41 1.51 31.43
CA GLY A 89 13.07 2.10 31.55
C GLY A 89 13.04 3.58 31.19
N ILE A 90 14.01 4.36 31.69
CA ILE A 90 14.14 5.79 31.41
C ILE A 90 14.43 6.01 29.92
N GLU A 91 15.33 5.23 29.33
CA GLU A 91 15.63 5.32 27.90
C GLU A 91 14.39 5.07 27.03
N LYS A 92 13.57 4.05 27.38
CA LYS A 92 12.32 3.77 26.67
C LYS A 92 11.29 4.89 26.82
N LEU A 93 11.19 5.49 28.01
CA LEU A 93 10.30 6.63 28.23
C LEU A 93 10.73 7.86 27.41
N ASP A 94 12.02 8.16 27.36
CA ASP A 94 12.56 9.25 26.54
C ASP A 94 12.31 9.02 25.05
N TYR A 95 12.54 7.80 24.56
CA TYR A 95 12.22 7.43 23.17
C TYR A 95 10.73 7.60 22.85
N ALA A 96 9.85 7.13 23.76
CA ALA A 96 8.41 7.27 23.59
C ALA A 96 7.99 8.74 23.57
N ALA A 97 8.52 9.56 24.49
CA ALA A 97 8.25 10.99 24.55
C ALA A 97 8.65 11.70 23.24
N LYS A 98 9.83 11.41 22.71
CA LYS A 98 10.31 11.94 21.41
C LYS A 98 9.40 11.51 20.25
N SER A 99 9.02 10.23 20.22
CA SER A 99 8.15 9.68 19.17
C SER A 99 6.76 10.32 19.19
N VAL A 100 6.19 10.54 20.38
CA VAL A 100 4.91 11.25 20.55
C VAL A 100 5.04 12.71 20.11
N GLY A 101 6.14 13.38 20.41
CA GLY A 101 6.41 14.74 19.94
C GLY A 101 6.37 14.85 18.41
N VAL A 102 7.09 13.95 17.71
CA VAL A 102 7.08 13.89 16.24
C VAL A 102 5.67 13.60 15.70
N MET A 103 4.91 12.72 16.35
CA MET A 103 3.54 12.43 15.95
C MET A 103 2.63 13.66 16.10
N GLN A 104 2.77 14.41 17.19
CA GLN A 104 2.02 15.65 17.40
C GLN A 104 2.32 16.70 16.34
N GLU A 105 3.60 16.92 16.02
CA GLU A 105 4.00 17.83 14.94
C GLU A 105 3.39 17.43 13.58
N ASN A 106 3.44 16.14 13.25
CA ASN A 106 2.84 15.62 12.02
C ASN A 106 1.33 15.82 11.98
N LEU A 107 0.62 15.59 13.09
CA LEU A 107 -0.82 15.82 13.18
C LEU A 107 -1.18 17.30 12.98
N ILE A 108 -0.45 18.21 13.64
CA ILE A 108 -0.64 19.65 13.50
C ILE A 108 -0.40 20.09 12.04
N ALA A 109 0.62 19.54 11.38
CA ALA A 109 0.92 19.85 9.99
C ALA A 109 -0.09 19.24 8.97
N LEU A 110 -0.66 18.07 9.27
CA LEU A 110 -1.63 17.39 8.40
C LEU A 110 -3.04 17.99 8.51
N GLN A 111 -3.44 18.47 9.68
CA GLN A 111 -4.78 19.02 9.90
C GLN A 111 -5.20 20.10 8.90
N PRO A 112 -4.41 21.17 8.63
CA PRO A 112 -4.81 22.18 7.65
C PRO A 112 -4.84 21.64 6.21
N LYS A 113 -3.92 20.71 5.87
CA LYS A 113 -3.90 20.08 4.54
C LYS A 113 -5.18 19.28 4.30
N LEU A 114 -5.68 18.60 5.32
CA LEU A 114 -6.92 17.83 5.24
C LEU A 114 -8.13 18.75 5.02
N VAL A 115 -8.19 19.89 5.71
CA VAL A 115 -9.26 20.89 5.52
C VAL A 115 -9.26 21.44 4.09
N VAL A 116 -8.08 21.78 3.56
CA VAL A 116 -7.95 22.27 2.17
C VAL A 116 -8.36 21.18 1.16
N ALA A 117 -7.87 19.96 1.33
CA ALA A 117 -8.20 18.84 0.44
C ALA A 117 -9.71 18.52 0.48
N ALA A 118 -10.32 18.54 1.66
CA ALA A 118 -11.77 18.33 1.80
C ALA A 118 -12.56 19.43 1.05
N GLY A 119 -12.14 20.69 1.15
CA GLY A 119 -12.74 21.80 0.39
C GLY A 119 -12.62 21.60 -1.13
N GLN A 120 -11.42 21.20 -1.61
CA GLN A 120 -11.19 20.93 -3.03
C GLN A 120 -12.06 19.77 -3.55
N VAL A 121 -12.21 18.70 -2.77
CA VAL A 121 -13.09 17.58 -3.12
C VAL A 121 -14.55 18.05 -3.21
N GLN A 122 -15.00 18.88 -2.27
CA GLN A 122 -16.36 19.42 -2.29
C GLN A 122 -16.62 20.30 -3.53
N GLU A 123 -15.66 21.15 -3.91
CA GLU A 123 -15.74 21.95 -5.14
C GLU A 123 -15.76 21.08 -6.40
N MET A 124 -14.92 20.04 -6.46
CA MET A 124 -14.89 19.12 -7.59
C MET A 124 -16.20 18.35 -7.73
N MET A 125 -16.76 17.86 -6.61
CA MET A 125 -18.06 17.19 -6.61
C MET A 125 -19.18 18.11 -7.14
N ALA A 126 -19.21 19.37 -6.70
CA ALA A 126 -20.20 20.34 -7.19
C ALA A 126 -20.07 20.61 -8.71
N LYS A 127 -18.85 20.64 -9.25
CA LYS A 127 -18.63 20.76 -10.70
C LYS A 127 -19.11 19.53 -11.45
N VAL A 128 -18.78 18.33 -10.96
CA VAL A 128 -19.19 17.05 -11.57
C VAL A 128 -20.71 16.92 -11.58
N GLU A 129 -21.40 17.28 -10.49
CA GLU A 129 -22.87 17.28 -10.45
C GLU A 129 -23.48 18.21 -11.50
N LYS A 130 -22.93 19.43 -11.63
CA LYS A 130 -23.39 20.40 -12.65
C LYS A 130 -23.15 19.89 -14.07
N GLU A 131 -21.94 19.43 -14.36
CA GLU A 131 -21.58 18.90 -15.68
C GLU A 131 -22.40 17.65 -16.02
N SER A 132 -22.62 16.75 -15.07
CA SER A 132 -23.47 15.57 -15.26
C SER A 132 -24.92 15.95 -15.58
N ALA A 133 -25.48 16.95 -14.90
CA ALA A 133 -26.82 17.45 -15.20
C ALA A 133 -26.91 18.08 -16.61
N ASP A 134 -25.87 18.78 -17.05
CA ASP A 134 -25.83 19.36 -18.40
C ASP A 134 -25.62 18.30 -19.49
N VAL A 135 -24.76 17.30 -19.24
CA VAL A 135 -24.58 16.14 -20.12
C VAL A 135 -25.88 15.35 -20.25
N ALA A 136 -26.62 15.14 -19.16
CA ALA A 136 -27.91 14.45 -19.21
C ALA A 136 -28.92 15.18 -20.11
N LYS A 137 -28.97 16.53 -20.07
CA LYS A 137 -29.82 17.31 -20.98
C LYS A 137 -29.38 17.12 -22.43
N VAL A 138 -28.09 17.22 -22.72
CA VAL A 138 -27.57 17.02 -24.08
C VAL A 138 -27.84 15.61 -24.57
N GLU A 139 -27.67 14.59 -23.72
CA GLU A 139 -27.94 13.19 -24.06
C GLU A 139 -29.41 12.99 -24.45
N THR A 140 -30.36 13.63 -23.76
CA THR A 140 -31.78 13.53 -24.14
C THR A 140 -32.07 14.12 -25.52
N VAL A 141 -31.42 15.24 -25.87
CA VAL A 141 -31.57 15.87 -27.18
C VAL A 141 -30.94 15.01 -28.26
N VAL A 142 -29.70 14.54 -28.06
CA VAL A 142 -28.99 13.71 -29.03
C VAL A 142 -29.72 12.39 -29.28
N LYS A 143 -30.29 11.75 -28.25
CA LYS A 143 -31.12 10.54 -28.44
C LYS A 143 -32.37 10.81 -29.28
N ALA A 144 -33.00 11.98 -29.13
CA ALA A 144 -34.14 12.36 -29.94
C ALA A 144 -33.73 12.58 -31.41
N ASP A 145 -32.63 13.30 -31.64
CA ASP A 145 -32.09 13.56 -32.98
C ASP A 145 -31.63 12.26 -33.65
N GLU A 146 -31.00 11.34 -32.91
CA GLU A 146 -30.57 10.03 -33.38
C GLU A 146 -31.76 9.17 -33.82
N ALA A 147 -32.87 9.21 -33.07
CA ALA A 147 -34.09 8.49 -33.45
C ALA A 147 -34.67 9.03 -34.77
N VAL A 148 -34.73 10.35 -34.93
CA VAL A 148 -35.20 10.99 -36.18
C VAL A 148 -34.28 10.66 -37.34
N ALA A 149 -32.96 10.74 -37.15
CA ALA A 149 -31.98 10.42 -38.19
C ALA A 149 -32.08 8.94 -38.62
N ASN A 150 -32.27 8.02 -37.67
CA ASN A 150 -32.45 6.60 -37.97
C ASN A 150 -33.75 6.32 -38.73
N GLU A 151 -34.85 7.00 -38.41
CA GLU A 151 -36.11 6.88 -39.15
C GLU A 151 -35.95 7.38 -40.59
N GLN A 152 -35.31 8.54 -40.78
CA GLN A 152 -35.02 9.09 -42.10
C GLN A 152 -34.07 8.19 -42.91
N ALA A 153 -33.04 7.63 -42.27
CA ALA A 153 -32.12 6.70 -42.90
C ALA A 153 -32.84 5.41 -43.34
N ALA A 154 -33.74 4.87 -42.50
CA ALA A 154 -34.55 3.71 -42.85
C ALA A 154 -35.49 4.02 -44.03
N ALA A 155 -36.15 5.17 -44.03
CA ALA A 155 -37.01 5.59 -45.15
C ALA A 155 -36.23 5.75 -46.46
N ALA A 156 -35.04 6.37 -46.41
CA ALA A 156 -34.16 6.51 -47.56
C ALA A 156 -33.67 5.15 -48.08
N GLN A 157 -33.38 4.21 -47.17
CA GLN A 157 -32.98 2.86 -47.54
C GLN A 157 -34.10 2.11 -48.26
N VAL A 158 -35.36 2.22 -47.81
CA VAL A 158 -36.52 1.64 -48.50
C VAL A 158 -36.65 2.20 -49.92
N ILE A 159 -36.56 3.52 -50.09
CA ILE A 159 -36.63 4.14 -51.42
C ILE A 159 -35.49 3.66 -52.32
N LYS A 160 -34.28 3.55 -51.77
CA LYS A 160 -33.12 3.04 -52.50
C LYS A 160 -33.34 1.60 -52.95
N ASP A 161 -33.80 0.73 -52.06
CA ASP A 161 -34.05 -0.68 -52.37
C ASP A 161 -35.15 -0.84 -53.44
N GLU A 162 -36.20 -0.02 -53.38
CA GLU A 162 -37.23 0.05 -54.42
C GLU A 162 -36.65 0.49 -55.78
N CYS A 163 -35.81 1.52 -55.80
CA CYS A 163 -35.14 1.99 -57.01
C CYS A 163 -34.19 0.94 -57.59
N ASP A 164 -33.37 0.31 -56.75
CA ASP A 164 -32.42 -0.72 -57.15
C ASP A 164 -33.15 -1.96 -57.70
N ALA A 165 -34.30 -2.34 -57.13
CA ALA A 165 -35.14 -3.42 -57.65
C ALA A 165 -35.68 -3.08 -59.05
N ARG A 166 -36.23 -1.88 -59.26
CA ARG A 166 -36.72 -1.44 -60.58
C ARG A 166 -35.58 -1.33 -61.60
N LEU A 167 -34.40 -0.91 -61.17
CA LEU A 167 -33.21 -0.87 -62.02
C LEU A 167 -32.78 -2.29 -62.41
N ALA A 168 -32.79 -3.25 -61.47
CA ALA A 168 -32.45 -4.64 -61.74
C ALA A 168 -33.41 -5.32 -62.73
N GLU A 169 -34.68 -4.92 -62.75
CA GLU A 169 -35.64 -5.35 -63.79
C GLU A 169 -35.37 -4.70 -65.16
N ALA A 170 -35.02 -3.40 -65.17
CA ALA A 170 -34.78 -2.66 -66.41
C ALA A 170 -33.44 -3.02 -67.10
N MET A 171 -32.40 -3.31 -66.32
CA MET A 171 -31.05 -3.60 -66.81
C MET A 171 -30.97 -4.79 -67.80
N PRO A 172 -31.60 -5.95 -67.58
CA PRO A 172 -31.58 -7.06 -68.53
C PRO A 172 -32.32 -6.71 -69.83
N ILE A 173 -33.40 -5.92 -69.78
CA ILE A 173 -34.12 -5.46 -70.98
C ILE A 173 -33.22 -4.53 -71.80
N LEU A 174 -32.54 -3.59 -71.15
CA LEU A 174 -31.58 -2.70 -71.79
C LEU A 174 -30.40 -3.48 -72.39
N ASN A 175 -29.80 -4.40 -71.64
CA ASN A 175 -28.69 -5.22 -72.10
C ASN A 175 -29.10 -6.12 -73.28
N ALA A 176 -30.31 -6.68 -73.26
CA ALA A 176 -30.86 -7.45 -74.38
C ALA A 176 -31.06 -6.57 -75.62
N ALA A 177 -31.57 -5.34 -75.44
CA ALA A 177 -31.72 -4.37 -76.53
C ALA A 177 -30.36 -3.94 -77.11
N LEU A 178 -29.35 -3.71 -76.26
CA LEU A 178 -27.98 -3.41 -76.68
C LEU A 178 -27.32 -4.61 -77.40
N ALA A 179 -27.52 -5.83 -76.92
CA ALA A 179 -27.03 -7.04 -77.57
C ALA A 179 -27.68 -7.24 -78.95
N ALA A 180 -28.99 -7.00 -79.07
CA ALA A 180 -29.69 -7.03 -80.35
C ALA A 180 -29.16 -5.94 -81.30
N LEU A 181 -28.90 -4.72 -80.82
CA LEU A 181 -28.28 -3.66 -81.62
C LEU A 181 -26.88 -4.06 -82.11
N ASN A 182 -26.07 -4.71 -81.26
CA ASN A 182 -24.72 -5.20 -81.60
C ASN A 182 -24.71 -6.33 -82.66
N THR A 183 -25.87 -6.92 -82.98
CA THR A 183 -26.00 -7.90 -84.08
C THR A 183 -26.22 -7.24 -85.44
N LEU A 184 -26.53 -5.94 -85.48
CA LEU A 184 -26.66 -5.19 -86.73
C LEU A 184 -25.29 -5.00 -87.37
N THR A 185 -25.17 -5.39 -88.62
CA THR A 185 -23.95 -5.19 -89.40
C THR A 185 -24.01 -3.88 -90.19
N GLY A 186 -22.86 -3.36 -90.60
CA GLY A 186 -22.81 -2.17 -91.45
C GLY A 186 -23.55 -2.33 -92.80
N GLN A 187 -23.75 -3.56 -93.26
CA GLN A 187 -24.52 -3.87 -94.46
C GLN A 187 -26.03 -3.67 -94.24
N ASP A 188 -26.56 -4.04 -93.08
CA ASP A 188 -27.98 -3.86 -92.73
C ASP A 188 -28.37 -2.37 -92.70
N ILE A 189 -27.50 -1.53 -92.15
CA ILE A 189 -27.68 -0.07 -92.11
C ILE A 189 -27.61 0.54 -93.52
N ALA A 190 -26.73 0.02 -94.39
CA ALA A 190 -26.60 0.48 -95.77
C ALA A 190 -27.86 0.17 -96.62
N ILE A 191 -28.52 -0.97 -96.35
CA ILE A 191 -29.80 -1.33 -97.00
C ILE A 191 -30.88 -0.32 -96.61
N VAL A 192 -31.02 0.01 -95.33
CA VAL A 192 -32.02 1.00 -94.88
C VAL A 192 -31.78 2.38 -95.51
N ARG A 193 -30.51 2.80 -95.69
CA ARG A 193 -30.15 4.08 -96.33
C ARG A 193 -30.55 4.15 -97.82
N THR A 194 -30.64 3.02 -98.52
CA THR A 194 -30.90 2.97 -99.96
C THR A 194 -32.39 2.81 -100.32
N LEU A 195 -33.26 2.59 -99.32
CA LEU A 195 -34.71 2.51 -99.51
C LEU A 195 -35.31 3.89 -99.83
N LYS A 196 -35.85 4.07 -101.05
CA LYS A 196 -36.55 5.30 -101.46
C LYS A 196 -37.86 5.55 -100.70
N SER A 197 -38.52 4.49 -100.21
CA SER A 197 -39.73 4.57 -99.39
C SER A 197 -39.72 3.46 -98.34
N PRO A 198 -39.18 3.70 -97.13
CA PRO A 198 -39.11 2.69 -96.09
C PRO A 198 -40.51 2.22 -95.65
N PRO A 199 -40.70 0.92 -95.36
CA PRO A 199 -41.92 0.43 -94.72
C PRO A 199 -42.23 1.18 -93.42
N LYS A 200 -43.53 1.32 -93.08
CA LYS A 200 -44.00 2.13 -91.94
C LYS A 200 -43.27 1.85 -90.62
N GLY A 201 -42.93 0.58 -90.33
CA GLY A 201 -42.19 0.21 -89.12
C GLY A 201 -40.77 0.78 -89.05
N ILE A 202 -40.02 0.78 -90.17
CA ILE A 202 -38.66 1.33 -90.22
C ILE A 202 -38.67 2.86 -90.12
N LYS A 203 -39.63 3.49 -90.80
CA LYS A 203 -39.80 4.95 -90.77
C LYS A 203 -40.10 5.46 -89.34
N LEU A 204 -41.03 4.81 -88.64
CA LEU A 204 -41.40 5.17 -87.26
C LEU A 204 -40.23 5.01 -86.28
N VAL A 205 -39.47 3.90 -86.39
CA VAL A 205 -38.32 3.64 -85.50
C VAL A 205 -37.17 4.63 -85.78
N MET A 206 -36.85 4.91 -87.05
CA MET A 206 -35.81 5.89 -87.40
C MET A 206 -36.20 7.32 -87.05
N GLU A 207 -37.48 7.69 -87.14
CA GLU A 207 -37.99 8.98 -86.65
C GLU A 207 -37.81 9.11 -85.12
N ALA A 208 -38.15 8.07 -84.35
CA ALA A 208 -37.95 8.06 -82.90
C ALA A 208 -36.47 8.17 -82.49
N VAL A 209 -35.56 7.48 -83.20
CA VAL A 209 -34.12 7.58 -82.97
C VAL A 209 -33.59 8.98 -83.29
N CYS A 210 -34.01 9.60 -84.40
CA CYS A 210 -33.62 10.97 -84.74
C CYS A 210 -34.11 11.98 -83.70
N ILE A 211 -35.29 11.78 -83.11
CA ILE A 211 -35.82 12.64 -82.05
C ILE A 211 -35.06 12.45 -80.73
N LEU A 212 -34.83 11.20 -80.30
CA LEU A 212 -34.10 10.88 -79.07
C LEU A 212 -32.62 11.30 -79.13
N LYS A 213 -31.99 11.25 -80.31
CA LYS A 213 -30.60 11.70 -80.52
C LYS A 213 -30.48 13.21 -80.71
N ALA A 214 -31.57 13.92 -81.00
CA ALA A 214 -31.59 15.39 -81.15
C ALA A 214 -31.99 16.12 -79.85
N SER A 215 -32.44 15.40 -78.82
CA SER A 215 -32.86 15.95 -77.53
C SER A 215 -31.79 15.83 -76.43
N HIS A 216 -30.54 15.59 -76.83
CA HIS A 216 -29.34 15.75 -76.01
C HIS A 216 -28.26 16.52 -76.78
#